data_AF-A0A494XEU5-F1
#
_entry.id   AF-A0A494XEU5-F1
#
_cell.length_a   1.000
_cell.length_b   1.000
_cell.length_c   1.000
_cell.angle_alpha   90.00
_cell.angle_beta   90.00
_cell.angle_gamma   90.00
#
_symmetry.space_group_name_H-M   'P 1'
#
loop_
_entity.id
_entity.type
_entity.pdbx_description
1 polymer ?
#
loop_
_entity_poly.entity_id
_entity_poly.type
_entity_poly.pdbx_seq_one_letter_code
_entity_poly.pdbx_strand_id
1 'polypeptide(L)'
;MSAGISMFDAPRECPCGGTAPGRSPSAQAPRFADCCGRYLDVGGLAAPTALELMRSRYTAYVLGDVAYLRATWDPATCPADLDVDPQAADSPRWLGLQVKRFEALDTTHAIVEFVARYKQGARGHRLHEVSRFTRGEDGRWRYVDGDVSER
;
A
#
# COMPACT_ATOMS: atom_id res chain seq x y z
N MET A 1 13.06 16.37 -9.36
CA MET A 1 11.79 17.13 -9.33
C MET A 1 10.74 16.14 -8.88
N SER A 2 10.34 16.18 -7.60
CA SER A 2 9.37 15.22 -7.07
C SER A 2 8.00 15.54 -7.67
N ALA A 3 7.52 14.67 -8.55
CA ALA A 3 6.14 14.71 -9.01
C ALA A 3 5.25 14.27 -7.84
N GLY A 4 4.87 15.24 -6.99
CA GLY A 4 3.77 15.01 -6.07
C GLY A 4 2.51 14.73 -6.88
N ILE A 5 1.68 13.79 -6.42
CA ILE A 5 0.39 13.51 -7.04
C ILE A 5 -0.40 14.82 -7.11
N SER A 6 -0.66 15.30 -8.34
CA SER A 6 -1.50 16.47 -8.55
C SER A 6 -2.89 16.17 -7.99
N MET A 7 -3.43 17.08 -7.18
CA MET A 7 -4.75 16.96 -6.58
C MET A 7 -5.89 16.80 -7.63
N PHE A 8 -5.61 17.11 -8.90
CA PHE A 8 -6.53 16.94 -10.02
C PHE A 8 -6.54 15.53 -10.65
N ASP A 9 -5.50 14.71 -10.41
CA ASP A 9 -5.41 13.33 -10.90
C ASP A 9 -5.72 12.27 -9.82
N ALA A 10 -6.10 12.71 -8.62
CA ALA A 10 -6.44 11.81 -7.54
C ALA A 10 -7.71 10.99 -7.88
N PRO A 11 -7.70 9.67 -7.64
CA PRO A 11 -8.85 8.82 -7.92
C PRO A 11 -10.02 9.20 -7.01
N ARG A 12 -11.27 9.10 -7.51
CA ARG A 12 -12.46 9.38 -6.69
C ARG A 12 -12.66 8.34 -5.59
N GLU A 13 -12.53 7.08 -5.95
CA GLU A 13 -12.59 5.94 -5.04
C GLU A 13 -11.17 5.50 -4.68
N CYS A 14 -10.97 5.05 -3.44
CA CYS A 14 -9.65 4.64 -3.01
C CYS A 14 -9.25 3.31 -3.66
N PRO A 15 -8.06 3.21 -4.30
CA PRO A 15 -7.60 1.96 -4.92
C PRO A 15 -7.52 0.76 -3.97
N CYS A 16 -7.23 0.98 -2.68
CA CYS A 16 -7.25 -0.10 -1.68
C CYS A 16 -8.64 -0.72 -1.46
N GLY A 17 -9.71 -0.17 -2.05
CA GLY A 17 -11.08 -0.69 -1.97
C GLY A 17 -11.70 -0.62 -0.57
N GLY A 18 -11.05 0.04 0.39
CA GLY A 18 -11.52 0.01 1.77
C GLY A 18 -11.31 -1.34 2.47
N THR A 19 -10.47 -2.21 1.91
CA THR A 19 -10.36 -3.61 2.34
C THR A 19 -9.89 -3.75 3.79
N ALA A 20 -10.45 -4.73 4.49
CA ALA A 20 -10.12 -5.10 5.87
C ALA A 20 -10.53 -6.57 6.10
N PRO A 21 -9.96 -7.27 7.09
CA PRO A 21 -10.40 -8.62 7.43
C PRO A 21 -11.91 -8.66 7.69
N GLY A 22 -12.61 -9.65 7.12
CA GLY A 22 -14.05 -9.84 7.28
C GLY A 22 -14.94 -8.86 6.49
N ARG A 23 -14.38 -7.84 5.82
CA ARG A 23 -15.16 -6.94 4.96
C ARG A 23 -15.59 -7.67 3.69
N SER A 24 -16.85 -7.48 3.29
CA SER A 24 -17.35 -8.05 2.03
C SER A 24 -16.55 -7.53 0.83
N PRO A 25 -16.15 -8.41 -0.13
CA PRO A 25 -15.54 -7.97 -1.39
C PRO A 25 -16.45 -7.09 -2.25
N SER A 26 -17.76 -7.15 -2.06
CA SER A 26 -18.75 -6.35 -2.79
C SER A 26 -19.05 -5.00 -2.15
N ALA A 27 -18.46 -4.69 -1.00
CA ALA A 27 -18.71 -3.43 -0.31
C ALA A 27 -18.09 -2.26 -1.09
N GLN A 28 -18.86 -1.18 -1.26
CA GLN A 28 -18.44 0.04 -1.97
C GLN A 28 -17.07 0.54 -1.48
N ALA A 29 -16.19 0.93 -2.40
CA ALA A 29 -14.94 1.55 -2.04
C ALA A 29 -15.18 2.93 -1.37
N PRO A 30 -14.46 3.28 -0.29
CA PRO A 30 -14.53 4.62 0.28
C PRO A 30 -13.93 5.63 -0.70
N ARG A 31 -14.27 6.91 -0.52
CA ARG A 31 -13.60 7.99 -1.25
C ARG A 31 -12.11 8.01 -0.93
N PHE A 32 -11.28 8.32 -1.92
CA PHE A 32 -9.83 8.38 -1.74
C PHE A 32 -9.41 9.35 -0.63
N ALA A 33 -9.97 10.57 -0.65
CA ALA A 33 -9.69 11.63 0.32
C ALA A 33 -10.06 11.24 1.76
N ASP A 34 -11.05 10.37 1.96
CA ASP A 34 -11.48 9.89 3.27
C ASP A 34 -10.72 8.62 3.72
N CYS A 35 -9.87 8.08 2.86
CA CYS A 35 -9.18 6.81 3.02
C CYS A 35 -7.65 6.99 2.92
N CYS A 36 -6.99 6.48 1.88
CA CYS A 36 -5.54 6.54 1.76
C CYS A 36 -5.04 7.95 1.43
N GLY A 37 -5.85 8.81 0.81
CA GLY A 37 -5.45 10.19 0.48
C GLY A 37 -4.99 10.98 1.71
N ARG A 38 -5.60 10.72 2.88
CA ARG A 38 -5.23 11.33 4.17
C ARG A 38 -3.76 11.13 4.56
N TYR A 39 -3.11 10.11 4.02
CA TYR A 39 -1.73 9.72 4.32
C TYR A 39 -0.77 10.05 3.18
N LEU A 40 -1.22 9.98 1.93
CA LEU A 40 -0.38 10.25 0.74
C LEU A 40 -0.23 11.75 0.43
N ASP A 41 -1.08 12.63 0.96
CA ASP A 41 -0.94 14.07 0.77
C ASP A 41 0.39 14.61 1.37
N VAL A 42 0.91 15.69 0.79
CA VAL A 42 2.10 16.39 1.31
C VAL A 42 1.81 16.92 2.72
N GLY A 43 2.56 16.45 3.72
CA GLY A 43 2.27 16.76 5.13
C GLY A 43 1.10 15.95 5.71
N GLY A 44 0.69 14.89 5.02
CA GLY A 44 -0.38 13.98 5.43
C GLY A 44 -0.14 13.31 6.78
N LEU A 45 -1.23 12.77 7.33
CA LEU A 45 -1.21 12.11 8.62
C LEU A 45 -0.34 10.85 8.58
N ALA A 46 0.29 10.50 9.70
CA ALA A 46 0.87 9.18 9.84
C ALA A 46 -0.26 8.13 9.85
N ALA A 47 -0.06 7.01 9.13
CA ALA A 47 -0.98 5.88 9.20
C ALA A 47 -1.06 5.38 10.66
N PRO A 48 -2.27 5.29 11.25
CA PRO A 48 -2.42 4.99 12.68
C PRO A 48 -2.13 3.53 13.03
N THR A 49 -2.35 2.60 12.09
CA THR A 49 -1.98 1.18 12.25
C THR A 49 -1.24 0.64 11.03
N ALA A 50 -0.63 -0.53 11.19
CA ALA A 50 -0.02 -1.26 10.08
C ALA A 50 -1.02 -1.62 8.97
N LEU A 51 -2.31 -1.81 9.29
CA LEU A 51 -3.35 -2.05 8.26
C LEU A 51 -3.56 -0.82 7.38
N GLU A 52 -3.67 0.38 7.97
CA GLU A 52 -3.76 1.62 7.18
C GLU A 52 -2.49 1.88 6.40
N LEU A 53 -1.32 1.57 6.98
CA LEU A 53 -0.06 1.72 6.28
C LEU A 53 0.02 0.78 5.07
N MET A 54 -0.30 -0.49 5.24
CA MET A 54 -0.31 -1.46 4.15
C MET A 54 -1.25 -1.03 3.01
N ARG A 55 -2.46 -0.57 3.34
CA ARG A 55 -3.45 -0.12 2.34
C ARG A 55 -3.00 1.13 1.59
N SER A 56 -2.38 2.07 2.30
CA SER A 56 -1.83 3.28 1.70
C SER A 56 -0.61 2.99 0.85
N ARG A 57 0.27 2.07 1.27
CA ARG A 57 1.39 1.59 0.44
C ARG A 57 0.90 0.94 -0.86
N TYR A 58 -0.11 0.07 -0.81
CA TYR A 58 -0.74 -0.46 -2.03
C TYR A 58 -1.25 0.66 -2.94
N THR A 59 -1.92 1.67 -2.36
CA THR A 59 -2.41 2.82 -3.12
C THR A 59 -1.24 3.63 -3.73
N ALA A 60 -0.13 3.79 -3.02
CA ALA A 60 1.07 4.43 -3.54
C ALA A 60 1.68 3.65 -4.71
N TYR A 61 1.70 2.32 -4.68
CA TYR A 61 2.09 1.49 -5.83
C TYR A 61 1.16 1.69 -7.04
N VAL A 62 -0.14 1.83 -6.82
CA VAL A 62 -1.11 2.11 -7.90
C VAL A 62 -0.86 3.49 -8.53
N LEU A 63 -0.49 4.47 -7.71
CA LEU A 63 -0.31 5.87 -8.15
C LEU A 63 1.13 6.20 -8.57
N GLY A 64 2.10 5.31 -8.35
CA GLY A 64 3.52 5.57 -8.63
C GLY A 64 4.22 6.47 -7.62
N ASP A 65 3.74 6.56 -6.37
CA ASP A 65 4.32 7.43 -5.35
C ASP A 65 5.53 6.78 -4.65
N VAL A 66 6.67 6.81 -5.36
CA VAL A 66 7.96 6.30 -4.86
C VAL A 66 8.37 6.98 -3.54
N ALA A 67 8.09 8.28 -3.40
CA ALA A 67 8.49 9.06 -2.23
C ALA A 67 7.79 8.56 -0.97
N TYR A 68 6.47 8.35 -1.04
CA TYR A 68 5.71 7.75 0.06
C TYR A 68 6.17 6.33 0.38
N LEU A 69 6.41 5.52 -0.64
CA LEU A 69 6.89 4.15 -0.44
C LEU A 69 8.22 4.10 0.30
N ARG A 70 9.18 4.96 -0.05
CA ARG A 70 10.48 5.06 0.63
C ARG A 70 10.34 5.61 2.05
N ALA A 71 9.52 6.65 2.25
CA ALA A 71 9.31 7.27 3.56
C ALA A 71 8.64 6.31 4.58
N THR A 72 7.94 5.29 4.09
CA THR A 72 7.22 4.30 4.90
C THR A 72 7.84 2.90 4.85
N TRP A 73 9.03 2.77 4.28
CA TRP A 73 9.83 1.54 4.34
C TRP A 73 10.85 1.66 5.47
N ASP A 74 11.14 0.56 6.14
CA ASP A 74 12.31 0.45 6.98
C ASP A 74 13.59 0.70 6.16
N PRO A 75 14.46 1.65 6.55
CA PRO A 75 15.65 1.97 5.78
C PRO A 75 16.62 0.79 5.59
N ALA A 76 16.64 -0.19 6.50
CA ALA A 76 17.54 -1.33 6.42
C ALA A 76 17.15 -2.32 5.32
N THR A 77 15.87 -2.33 4.91
CA THR A 77 15.33 -3.28 3.93
C THR A 77 14.80 -2.60 2.67
N CYS A 78 14.78 -1.27 2.61
CA CYS A 78 14.33 -0.51 1.44
C CYS A 78 15.30 -0.70 0.25
N PRO A 79 14.83 -1.21 -0.91
CA PRO A 79 15.66 -1.30 -2.10
C PRO A 79 16.17 0.07 -2.55
N ALA A 80 17.46 0.15 -2.89
CA ALA A 80 18.07 1.39 -3.37
C ALA A 80 17.50 1.81 -4.73
N ASP A 81 17.17 0.84 -5.57
CA ASP A 81 16.65 0.94 -6.93
C ASP A 81 15.11 0.89 -7.00
N LEU A 82 14.39 1.06 -5.87
CA LEU A 82 12.93 1.11 -5.88
C LEU A 82 12.43 2.19 -6.86
N ASP A 83 11.79 1.71 -7.92
CA ASP A 83 11.13 2.49 -8.95
C ASP A 83 9.75 1.91 -9.22
N VAL A 84 8.75 2.80 -9.29
CA VAL A 84 7.34 2.42 -9.53
C VAL A 84 6.72 3.43 -10.49
N ASP A 85 6.94 3.24 -11.78
CA ASP A 85 6.25 4.01 -12.82
C ASP A 85 5.00 3.26 -13.33
N PRO A 86 3.78 3.68 -12.99
CA PRO A 86 2.56 3.01 -13.45
C PRO A 86 2.34 3.14 -14.96
N GLN A 87 3.09 3.99 -15.66
CA GLN A 87 3.02 4.18 -17.12
C GLN A 87 4.09 3.39 -17.88
N ALA A 88 5.08 2.80 -17.21
CA ALA A 88 6.09 1.98 -17.86
C ALA A 88 5.45 0.70 -18.44
N ALA A 89 5.90 0.28 -19.63
CA ALA A 89 5.26 -0.78 -20.41
C ALA A 89 5.20 -2.13 -19.67
N ASP A 90 6.22 -2.44 -18.87
CA ASP A 90 6.33 -3.68 -18.10
C ASP A 90 5.82 -3.57 -16.66
N SER A 91 5.29 -2.41 -16.27
CA SER A 91 4.80 -2.21 -14.90
C SER A 91 3.50 -2.98 -14.63
N PRO A 92 3.34 -3.52 -13.39
CA PRO A 92 2.12 -4.20 -13.00
C PRO A 92 0.96 -3.21 -12.94
N ARG A 93 -0.09 -3.46 -13.73
CA ARG A 93 -1.38 -2.78 -13.58
C ARG A 93 -2.17 -3.44 -12.47
N TRP A 94 -2.14 -2.83 -11.30
CA TRP A 94 -2.91 -3.27 -10.13
C TRP A 94 -4.43 -3.23 -10.38
N LEU A 95 -5.11 -4.32 -10.01
CA LEU A 95 -6.55 -4.53 -10.24
C LEU A 95 -7.38 -4.55 -8.96
N GLY A 96 -6.76 -4.85 -7.83
CA GLY A 96 -7.43 -4.80 -6.53
C GLY A 96 -6.63 -5.45 -5.42
N LEU A 97 -7.04 -5.13 -4.20
CA LEU A 97 -6.43 -5.58 -2.96
C LEU A 97 -7.48 -6.27 -2.07
N GLN A 98 -7.09 -7.40 -1.47
CA GLN A 98 -7.87 -8.08 -0.45
C GLN A 98 -7.00 -8.35 0.77
N VAL A 99 -7.28 -7.69 1.89
CA VAL A 99 -6.67 -8.04 3.17
C VAL A 99 -7.36 -9.28 3.74
N LYS A 100 -6.54 -10.26 4.13
CA LYS A 100 -6.96 -11.55 4.69
C LYS A 100 -6.90 -11.53 6.22
N ARG A 101 -5.80 -11.00 6.76
CA ARG A 101 -5.53 -10.97 8.19
C ARG A 101 -4.81 -9.68 8.55
N PHE A 102 -5.13 -9.14 9.72
CA PHE A 102 -4.37 -8.09 10.38
C PHE A 102 -4.22 -8.50 11.84
N GLU A 103 -3.00 -8.43 12.35
CA GLU A 103 -2.66 -8.87 13.71
C GLU A 103 -1.65 -7.89 14.29
N ALA A 104 -2.03 -7.21 15.38
CA ALA A 104 -1.09 -6.47 16.21
C ALA A 104 -0.42 -7.47 17.15
N LEU A 105 0.89 -7.67 17.00
CA LEU A 105 1.65 -8.60 17.84
C LEU A 105 1.98 -7.96 19.18
N ASP A 106 2.33 -6.68 19.15
CA ASP A 106 2.53 -5.83 20.31
C ASP A 106 2.26 -4.35 19.95
N THR A 107 2.67 -3.42 20.81
CA THR A 107 2.47 -1.97 20.62
C THR A 107 3.26 -1.37 19.45
N THR A 108 4.26 -2.09 18.98
CA THR A 108 5.27 -1.67 17.99
C THR A 108 5.42 -2.63 16.81
N HIS A 109 4.81 -3.81 16.83
CA HIS A 109 4.91 -4.80 15.75
C HIS A 109 3.54 -5.30 15.32
N ALA A 110 3.39 -5.51 14.02
CA ALA A 110 2.16 -6.05 13.45
C ALA A 110 2.42 -6.81 12.14
N ILE A 111 1.48 -7.69 11.79
CA ILE A 111 1.45 -8.45 10.55
C ILE A 111 0.19 -8.09 9.77
N VAL A 112 0.32 -7.95 8.45
CA VAL A 112 -0.81 -7.87 7.51
C VAL A 112 -0.64 -8.90 6.41
N GLU A 113 -1.61 -9.78 6.27
CA GLU A 113 -1.66 -10.76 5.18
C GLU A 113 -2.67 -10.32 4.13
N PHE A 114 -2.29 -10.40 2.86
CA PHE A 114 -3.14 -9.94 1.78
C PHE A 114 -2.89 -10.63 0.46
N VAL A 115 -3.84 -10.40 -0.44
CA VAL A 115 -3.78 -10.77 -1.84
C VAL A 115 -3.92 -9.52 -2.69
N ALA A 116 -2.93 -9.23 -3.52
CA ALA A 116 -2.99 -8.20 -4.55
C ALA A 116 -3.09 -8.85 -5.93
N ARG A 117 -4.01 -8.36 -6.76
CA ARG A 117 -4.19 -8.81 -8.14
C ARG A 117 -3.63 -7.75 -9.08
N TYR A 118 -2.91 -8.16 -10.10
CA TYR A 118 -2.37 -7.26 -11.10
C TYR A 118 -2.34 -7.92 -12.48
N LYS A 119 -2.17 -7.12 -13.53
CA LYS A 119 -1.87 -7.57 -14.89
C LYS A 119 -0.49 -7.09 -15.29
N GLN A 120 0.26 -7.94 -15.97
CA GLN A 120 1.51 -7.58 -16.63
C GLN A 120 1.44 -8.08 -18.07
N GLY A 121 1.49 -7.15 -19.03
CA GLY A 121 1.08 -7.43 -20.40
C GLY A 121 -0.35 -8.03 -20.46
N ALA A 122 -0.49 -9.18 -21.12
CA ALA A 122 -1.78 -9.88 -21.24
C ALA A 122 -2.09 -10.84 -20.06
N ARG A 123 -1.14 -11.07 -19.15
CA ARG A 123 -1.25 -12.08 -18.10
C ARG A 123 -1.77 -11.47 -16.80
N GLY A 124 -2.70 -12.17 -16.15
CA GLY A 124 -3.17 -11.84 -14.81
C GLY A 124 -2.39 -12.62 -13.78
N HIS A 125 -2.00 -11.94 -12.70
CA HIS A 125 -1.17 -12.49 -11.63
C HIS A 125 -1.81 -12.23 -10.28
N ARG A 126 -1.44 -13.06 -9.30
CA ARG A 126 -1.81 -12.89 -7.90
C ARG A 126 -0.58 -12.97 -7.01
N LEU A 127 -0.33 -11.86 -6.31
CA LEU A 127 0.64 -11.80 -5.22
C LEU A 127 -0.10 -12.05 -3.91
N HIS A 128 0.36 -13.04 -3.14
CA HIS A 128 -0.07 -13.28 -1.76
C HIS A 128 1.13 -13.06 -0.86
N GLU A 129 1.00 -12.13 0.07
CA GLU A 129 2.07 -11.75 0.99
C GLU A 129 1.60 -11.72 2.44
N VAL A 130 2.50 -12.10 3.35
CA VAL A 130 2.41 -11.86 4.79
C VAL A 130 3.48 -10.83 5.14
N SER A 131 3.10 -9.57 5.28
CA SER A 131 4.01 -8.46 5.54
C SER A 131 4.18 -8.20 7.03
N ARG A 132 5.40 -7.83 7.43
CA ARG A 132 5.80 -7.45 8.78
C ARG A 132 6.01 -5.93 8.84
N PHE A 133 5.51 -5.33 9.93
CA PHE A 133 5.60 -3.89 10.17
C PHE A 133 6.15 -3.61 11.55
N THR A 134 6.92 -2.52 11.66
CA THR A 134 7.41 -1.99 12.94
C THR A 134 6.99 -0.53 13.12
N ARG A 135 6.83 -0.08 14.36
CA ARG A 135 6.54 1.29 14.74
C ARG A 135 7.74 1.87 15.46
N GLY A 136 8.33 2.92 14.89
CA GLY A 136 9.46 3.62 15.49
C GLY A 136 9.07 4.46 16.70
N GLU A 137 10.07 4.98 17.40
CA GLU A 137 9.91 5.92 18.52
C GLU A 137 9.23 7.23 18.10
N ASP A 138 9.36 7.59 16.81
CA ASP A 138 8.64 8.69 16.17
C ASP A 138 7.13 8.41 16.00
N GLY A 139 6.66 7.25 16.46
CA GLY A 139 5.28 6.82 16.41
C GLY A 139 4.81 6.42 15.01
N ARG A 140 5.71 6.31 14.02
CA ARG A 140 5.36 5.98 12.63
C ARG A 140 5.58 4.51 12.34
N TRP A 141 4.58 3.91 11.71
CA TRP A 141 4.70 2.56 11.15
C TRP A 141 5.59 2.55 9.90
N ARG A 142 6.35 1.48 9.72
CA ARG A 142 7.18 1.20 8.56
C ARG A 142 7.01 -0.27 8.15
N TYR A 143 6.99 -0.51 6.85
CA TYR A 143 7.10 -1.86 6.29
C TYR A 143 8.53 -2.35 6.42
N VAL A 144 8.73 -3.55 6.97
CA VAL A 144 10.05 -4.15 7.11
C VAL A 144 10.30 -5.08 5.93
N ASP A 145 9.55 -6.16 5.84
CA ASP A 145 9.67 -7.19 4.81
C ASP A 145 8.39 -8.03 4.78
N GLY A 146 8.37 -9.09 3.97
CA GLY A 146 7.25 -10.02 3.93
C GLY A 146 7.57 -11.30 3.19
N ASP A 147 6.79 -12.34 3.50
CA ASP A 147 6.89 -13.63 2.83
C ASP A 147 5.97 -13.61 1.61
N VAL A 148 6.55 -13.56 0.41
CA VAL A 148 5.83 -13.36 -0.86
C VAL A 148 5.69 -14.69 -1.61
N SER A 149 4.49 -14.94 -2.14
CA SER A 149 4.24 -16.00 -3.12
C SER A 149 3.40 -15.49 -4.27
N GLU A 150 3.82 -15.82 -5.50
CA GLU A 150 3.15 -15.41 -6.73
C GLU A 150 2.62 -16.62 -7.49
N ARG A 151 1.39 -16.51 -8.01
CA ARG A 151 0.72 -17.55 -8.80
C ARG A 151 -0.10 -16.94 -9.93
#